data_AF-A0AA37PPR9-F1
#
_entry.id   AF-A0AA37PPR9-F1
#
_cell.length_a   1.000
_cell.length_b   1.000
_cell.length_c   1.000
_cell.angle_alpha   90.00
_cell.angle_beta   90.00
_cell.angle_gamma   90.00
#
_symmetry.space_group_name_H-M   'P 1'
#
loop_
_entity.id
_entity.type
_entity.pdbx_description
1 polymer ?
#
loop_
_entity_poly.entity_id
_entity_poly.type
_entity_poly.pdbx_seq_one_letter_code
_entity_poly.pdbx_strand_id
1 'polypeptide(L)'
;MIRSKTVANPNVPFLQTMAEGTFLTVALTITNNGKQPEVFIASYQKLRINGVVYAVDPVAALWTLTLETIVSPGGTATVPLPFDVPTGVPSGGALELHASANSRGVVELLPPQ
;
A
#
# COMPACT_ATOMS: atom_id res chain seq x y z
N MET A 1 3.29 9.35 -4.78
CA MET A 1 3.93 8.48 -3.77
C MET A 1 4.69 9.36 -2.80
N ILE A 2 4.60 9.11 -1.51
CA ILE A 2 5.16 9.98 -0.46
C ILE A 2 6.31 9.26 0.24
N ARG A 3 7.39 9.99 0.54
CA ARG A 3 8.53 9.49 1.30
C ARG A 3 8.44 9.93 2.76
N SER A 4 8.66 9.01 3.70
CA SER A 4 8.69 9.35 5.13
C SER A 4 9.56 8.38 5.96
N LYS A 5 10.00 8.81 7.15
CA LYS A 5 10.64 7.92 8.14
C LYS A 5 9.64 7.21 9.04
N THR A 6 8.46 7.79 9.22
CA THR A 6 7.38 7.22 10.01
C THR A 6 6.11 7.15 9.19
N VAL A 7 5.26 6.18 9.52
CA VAL A 7 3.91 6.03 8.98
C VAL A 7 2.95 5.85 10.15
N ALA A 8 1.81 6.54 10.09
CA ALA A 8 0.78 6.53 11.11
C ALA A 8 -0.59 6.81 10.48
N ASN A 9 -1.66 6.42 11.16
CA ASN A 9 -2.98 6.95 10.86
C ASN A 9 -3.09 8.42 11.37
N PRO A 10 -3.49 9.39 10.54
CA PRO A 10 -3.55 10.80 10.95
C PRO A 10 -4.56 11.07 12.07
N ASN A 11 -5.60 10.25 12.21
CA ASN A 11 -6.59 10.36 13.27
C ASN A 11 -6.14 9.73 14.58
N VAL A 12 -5.11 8.88 14.54
CA VAL A 12 -4.57 8.14 15.69
C VAL A 12 -3.04 8.14 15.64
N PRO A 13 -2.38 9.32 15.67
CA PRO A 13 -0.97 9.48 15.30
C PRO A 13 0.02 8.79 16.25
N PHE A 14 -0.43 8.36 17.43
CA PHE A 14 0.39 7.59 18.37
C PHE A 14 0.56 6.12 17.95
N LEU A 15 -0.32 5.60 17.08
CA LEU A 15 -0.12 4.32 16.39
C LEU A 15 0.77 4.58 15.17
N GLN A 16 2.07 4.44 15.36
CA GLN A 16 3.05 4.69 14.33
C GLN A 16 4.16 3.65 14.36
N THR A 17 4.82 3.48 13.22
CA THR A 17 6.09 2.75 13.12
C THR A 17 7.13 3.57 12.39
N MET A 18 8.40 3.25 12.63
CA MET A 18 9.55 3.85 11.99
C MET A 18 10.16 2.86 11.01
N ALA A 19 10.52 3.34 9.82
CA ALA A 19 11.22 2.54 8.80
C ALA A 19 12.65 2.22 9.25
N GLU A 20 13.13 1.01 8.94
CA GLU A 20 14.55 0.68 8.94
C GLU A 20 15.27 1.48 7.86
N GLY A 21 14.70 1.50 6.66
CA GLY A 21 15.16 2.29 5.53
C GLY A 21 14.38 3.59 5.44
N THR A 22 13.43 3.66 4.53
CA THR A 22 12.53 4.79 4.34
C THR A 22 11.23 4.26 3.77
N PHE A 23 10.09 4.69 4.31
CA PHE A 23 8.81 4.35 3.71
C PHE A 23 8.62 5.10 2.39
N LEU A 24 8.32 4.35 1.34
CA LEU A 24 7.64 4.83 0.15
C LEU A 24 6.17 4.44 0.28
N THR A 25 5.28 5.41 0.47
CA THR A 25 3.85 5.15 0.65
C THR A 25 3.07 5.53 -0.61
N VAL A 26 2.37 4.56 -1.18
CA VAL A 26 1.44 4.77 -2.28
C VAL A 26 0.03 4.92 -1.70
N ALA A 27 -0.63 6.06 -1.95
CA ALA A 27 -2.04 6.22 -1.60
C ALA A 27 -2.89 5.65 -2.73
N LEU A 28 -3.58 4.54 -2.46
CA LEU A 28 -4.47 3.88 -3.42
C LEU A 28 -5.92 4.21 -3.08
N THR A 29 -6.69 4.63 -4.07
CA THR A 29 -8.15 4.71 -3.94
C THR A 29 -8.75 3.47 -4.60
N ILE A 30 -9.50 2.68 -3.83
CA ILE A 30 -10.16 1.47 -4.29
C ILE A 30 -11.67 1.68 -4.31
N THR A 31 -12.33 1.17 -5.35
CA THR A 31 -13.79 1.18 -5.47
C THR A 31 -14.28 -0.24 -5.70
N ASN A 32 -15.28 -0.68 -4.91
CA ASN A 32 -15.91 -1.97 -5.12
C ASN A 32 -17.03 -1.84 -6.16
N ASN A 33 -16.75 -2.28 -7.39
CA ASN A 33 -17.73 -2.32 -8.49
C ASN A 33 -18.58 -3.61 -8.52
N GLY A 34 -18.41 -4.48 -7.51
CA GLY A 34 -19.17 -5.72 -7.37
C GLY A 34 -20.54 -5.52 -6.72
N LYS A 35 -21.23 -6.64 -6.48
CA LYS A 35 -22.56 -6.68 -5.86
C LYS A 35 -22.55 -7.13 -4.40
N GLN A 36 -21.40 -7.53 -3.88
CA GLN A 36 -21.21 -7.98 -2.49
C GLN A 36 -20.06 -7.19 -1.85
N PRO A 37 -20.03 -7.06 -0.51
CA PRO A 37 -18.85 -6.53 0.18
C PRO A 37 -17.61 -7.33 -0.18
N GLU A 38 -16.50 -6.63 -0.39
CA GLU A 38 -15.20 -7.23 -0.73
C GLU A 38 -14.15 -6.78 0.28
N VAL A 39 -13.20 -7.66 0.57
CA VAL A 39 -12.09 -7.37 1.49
C VAL A 39 -10.83 -7.12 0.68
N PHE A 40 -10.30 -5.91 0.77
CA PHE A 40 -8.98 -5.57 0.26
C PHE A 40 -7.93 -5.88 1.33
N ILE A 41 -6.87 -6.60 0.94
CA ILE A 41 -5.75 -6.95 1.81
C ILE A 41 -4.48 -6.27 1.30
N ALA A 42 -3.92 -5.35 2.10
CA ALA A 42 -2.78 -4.54 1.70
C ALA A 42 -1.51 -5.38 1.46
N SER A 43 -1.30 -6.45 2.23
CA SER A 43 -0.11 -7.30 2.13
C SER A 43 -0.03 -8.13 0.83
N TYR A 44 -1.08 -8.17 0.01
CA TYR A 44 -1.04 -8.81 -1.31
C TYR A 44 -0.39 -7.94 -2.39
N GLN A 45 -0.25 -6.63 -2.13
CA GLN A 45 0.27 -5.68 -3.12
C GLN A 45 1.79 -5.67 -3.10
N LYS A 46 2.41 -5.39 -4.25
CA LYS A 46 3.87 -5.38 -4.39
C LYS A 46 4.33 -4.14 -5.14
N LEU A 47 5.50 -3.63 -4.78
CA LEU A 47 6.14 -2.53 -5.49
C LEU A 47 7.43 -3.03 -6.13
N ARG A 48 7.57 -2.84 -7.44
CA ARG A 48 8.80 -3.15 -8.18
C ARG A 48 9.55 -1.89 -8.53
N ILE A 49 10.81 -1.82 -8.13
CA ILE A 49 11.71 -0.73 -8.48
C ILE A 49 13.04 -1.34 -8.92
N ASN A 50 13.49 -1.02 -10.13
CA ASN A 50 14.77 -1.49 -10.68
C ASN A 50 14.96 -3.02 -10.58
N GLY A 51 13.88 -3.79 -10.78
CA GLY A 51 13.90 -5.26 -10.70
C GLY A 51 13.80 -5.85 -9.29
N VAL A 52 13.89 -5.04 -8.24
CA VAL A 52 13.67 -5.46 -6.85
C VAL A 52 12.18 -5.41 -6.51
N VAL A 53 11.70 -6.42 -5.80
CA VAL A 53 10.32 -6.50 -5.31
C VAL A 53 10.29 -6.15 -3.83
N TYR A 54 9.48 -5.16 -3.48
CA TYR A 54 9.18 -4.78 -2.12
C TYR A 54 7.74 -5.18 -1.78
N ALA A 55 7.56 -5.80 -0.62
CA ALA A 55 6.24 -6.07 -0.07
C ALA A 55 5.76 -4.88 0.76
N VAL A 56 4.44 -4.72 0.86
CA VAL A 56 3.86 -3.79 1.84
C VAL A 56 4.33 -4.20 3.24
N ASP A 57 4.77 -3.22 4.03
CA ASP A 57 5.14 -3.43 5.43
C ASP A 57 3.86 -3.70 6.25
N PRO A 58 3.71 -4.89 6.84
CA PRO A 58 2.47 -5.28 7.52
C PRO A 58 2.25 -4.51 8.83
N VAL A 59 3.31 -4.10 9.53
CA VAL A 59 3.21 -3.34 10.78
C VAL A 59 2.78 -1.91 10.48
N ALA A 60 3.36 -1.29 9.44
CA ALA A 60 2.95 0.02 8.98
C ALA A 60 1.51 0.02 8.48
N ALA A 61 1.11 -0.98 7.67
CA ALA A 61 -0.28 -1.13 7.22
C ALA A 61 -1.27 -1.39 8.37
N LEU A 62 -0.83 -2.11 9.41
CA LEU A 62 -1.61 -2.27 10.64
C LEU A 62 -1.82 -0.93 11.35
N TRP A 63 -0.77 -0.11 11.49
CA TRP A 63 -0.84 1.19 12.17
C TRP A 63 -1.51 2.30 11.36
N THR A 64 -1.65 2.14 10.05
CA THR A 64 -2.58 2.96 9.26
C THR A 64 -4.03 2.53 9.40
N LEU A 65 -4.30 1.39 10.06
CA LEU A 65 -5.62 0.77 10.20
C LEU A 65 -6.21 0.32 8.85
N THR A 66 -5.34 -0.03 7.89
CA THR A 66 -5.74 -0.40 6.52
C THR A 66 -5.08 -1.68 6.02
N LEU A 67 -4.57 -2.52 6.92
CA LEU A 67 -4.07 -3.86 6.58
C LEU A 67 -5.14 -4.69 5.88
N GLU A 68 -6.36 -4.64 6.42
CA GLU A 68 -7.57 -5.17 5.81
C GLU A 68 -8.59 -4.03 5.70
N THR A 69 -9.31 -3.95 4.58
CA THR A 69 -10.33 -2.92 4.36
C THR A 69 -11.53 -3.55 3.68
N ILE A 70 -12.67 -3.55 4.37
CA ILE A 70 -13.95 -4.00 3.82
C ILE A 70 -14.55 -2.84 3.04
N VAL A 71 -14.89 -3.08 1.77
CA VAL A 71 -15.52 -2.08 0.89
C VAL A 71 -16.88 -2.60 0.46
N SER A 72 -17.94 -1.93 0.89
CA SER A 72 -19.32 -2.23 0.48
C SER A 72 -19.53 -2.03 -1.04
N PRO A 73 -20.53 -2.68 -1.67
CA PRO A 73 -20.88 -2.45 -3.07
C PRO A 73 -21.05 -0.97 -3.41
N GLY A 74 -20.40 -0.48 -4.46
CA GLY A 74 -20.37 0.93 -4.88
C GLY A 74 -19.55 1.86 -3.96
N GLY A 75 -19.03 1.34 -2.84
CA GLY A 75 -18.21 2.08 -1.89
C GLY A 75 -16.80 2.32 -2.41
N THR A 76 -16.17 3.35 -1.84
CA THR A 76 -14.77 3.70 -2.10
C THR A 76 -14.01 3.81 -0.78
N ALA A 77 -12.74 3.40 -0.77
CA ALA A 77 -11.84 3.58 0.35
C ALA A 77 -10.47 4.08 -0.13
N THR A 78 -9.78 4.85 0.70
CA THR A 78 -8.38 5.24 0.47
C THR A 78 -7.48 4.44 1.39
N VAL A 79 -6.53 3.72 0.81
CA VAL A 79 -5.63 2.81 1.51
C VAL A 79 -4.18 3.24 1.24
N PRO A 80 -3.42 3.67 2.27
CA PRO A 80 -1.98 3.81 2.14
C PRO A 80 -1.32 2.43 2.10
N LEU A 81 -0.41 2.25 1.13
CA LEU A 81 0.44 1.08 0.97
C LEU A 81 1.88 1.49 1.28
N PRO A 82 2.34 1.35 2.53
CA PRO A 82 3.71 1.66 2.94
C PRO A 82 4.67 0.52 2.56
N PHE A 83 5.75 0.86 1.86
CA PHE A 83 6.84 -0.06 1.53
C PHE A 83 8.13 0.44 2.21
N ASP A 84 8.71 -0.34 3.12
CA ASP A 84 10.04 0.00 3.64
C ASP A 84 11.10 -0.42 2.62
N VAL A 85 11.85 0.57 2.14
CA VAL A 85 12.89 0.37 1.13
C VAL A 85 14.21 0.94 1.65
N PRO A 86 15.37 0.44 1.21
CA PRO A 86 16.65 1.06 1.51
C PRO A 86 16.65 2.57 1.20
N THR A 87 17.35 3.35 2.03
CA THR A 87 17.48 4.79 1.82
C THR A 87 18.13 5.05 0.45
N GLY A 88 17.59 5.99 -0.32
CA GLY A 88 18.10 6.35 -1.65
C GLY A 88 17.48 5.60 -2.84
N VAL A 89 16.66 4.58 -2.61
CA VAL A 89 15.83 3.97 -3.67
C VAL A 89 14.93 5.05 -4.28
N PRO A 90 14.87 5.23 -5.62
CA PRO A 90 14.11 6.32 -6.24
C PRO A 90 12.60 6.21 -5.96
N SER A 91 11.91 7.35 -5.98
CA SER A 91 10.47 7.39 -6.17
C SER A 91 10.16 7.03 -7.62
N GLY A 92 9.33 6.01 -7.85
CA GLY A 92 8.89 5.55 -9.16
C GLY A 92 9.07 4.03 -9.31
N GLY A 93 8.27 3.40 -10.15
CA GLY A 93 8.32 1.94 -10.30
C GLY A 93 7.03 1.37 -10.88
N ALA A 94 6.76 0.10 -10.57
CA ALA A 94 5.54 -0.59 -10.97
C ALA A 94 4.85 -1.16 -9.73
N LEU A 95 3.60 -0.76 -9.49
CA LEU A 95 2.75 -1.30 -8.44
C LEU A 95 1.98 -2.50 -8.99
N GLU A 96 2.18 -3.68 -8.42
CA GLU A 96 1.39 -4.88 -8.72
C GLU A 96 0.21 -4.95 -7.75
N LEU A 97 -0.99 -4.90 -8.31
CA LEU A 97 -2.25 -4.96 -7.61
C LEU A 97 -2.88 -6.34 -7.73
N HIS A 98 -3.16 -6.98 -6.61
CA HIS A 98 -3.67 -8.35 -6.52
C HIS A 98 -4.99 -8.39 -5.75
N ALA A 99 -6.00 -9.05 -6.34
CA ALA A 99 -7.30 -9.30 -5.69
C ALA A 99 -7.22 -10.38 -4.60
N SER A 100 -6.23 -11.28 -4.71
CA SER A 100 -5.93 -12.31 -3.71
C SER A 100 -4.44 -12.70 -3.78
N ALA A 101 -3.94 -13.39 -2.76
CA ALA A 101 -2.55 -13.85 -2.68
C ALA A 101 -2.06 -14.63 -3.91
N ASN A 102 -2.97 -15.33 -4.61
CA ASN A 102 -2.67 -16.19 -5.76
C ASN A 102 -3.14 -15.60 -7.09
N SER A 103 -3.76 -14.41 -7.08
CA SER A 103 -4.23 -13.77 -8.31
C SER A 103 -3.07 -13.30 -9.18
N ARG A 104 -3.23 -13.30 -10.50
CA ARG A 104 -2.21 -12.78 -11.44
C ARG A 104 -1.94 -11.28 -11.24
N GLY A 105 -2.93 -10.55 -10.74
CA GLY A 105 -2.88 -9.12 -10.52
C GLY A 105 -2.87 -8.28 -11.80
N VAL A 106 -2.74 -6.97 -11.63
CA VAL A 106 -2.58 -5.93 -12.66
C VAL A 106 -1.39 -5.04 -12.27
N VAL A 107 -0.69 -4.50 -13.25
CA VAL A 107 0.47 -3.63 -13.01
C VAL A 107 0.12 -2.18 -13.38
N GLU A 108 0.38 -1.26 -12.45
CA GLU A 108 0.28 0.18 -12.65
C GLU A 108 1.67 0.81 -12.60
N LEU A 109 2.01 1.64 -13.59
CA LEU A 109 3.29 2.35 -13.60
C LEU A 109 3.20 3.64 -12.78
N LEU A 110 4.05 3.75 -11.77
CA LEU A 110 4.14 4.93 -10.92
C LEU A 110 5.26 5.84 -11.45
N PRO A 111 4.94 7.08 -11.86
CA PRO A 111 5.96 7.99 -12.33
C PRO A 111 6.92 8.38 -11.19
N PRO A 112 8.15 8.80 -11.52
CA PRO A 112 9.01 9.43 -10.55
C PRO A 112 8.37 10.69 -9.95
N GLN A 113 8.62 10.93 -8.67
CA GLN A 113 8.12 12.10 -7.93
C GLN A 113 9.30 12.87 -7.35
#